data_AF-G0NJZ9-F1
#
_entry.id   AF-G0NJZ9-F1
#
_cell.length_a   1.000
_cell.length_b   1.000
_cell.length_c   1.000
_cell.angle_alpha   90.00
_cell.angle_beta   90.00
_cell.angle_gamma   90.00
#
_symmetry.space_group_name_H-M   'P 1'
#
loop_
_entity.id
_entity.type
_entity.pdbx_description
1 polymer ?
#
loop_
_entity_poly.entity_id
_entity_poly.type
_entity_poly.pdbx_seq_one_letter_code
_entity_poly.pdbx_strand_id
1 'polypeptide(L)'
;MSVISMWSSSLLFYLLILGPMFVQQSSAEGAPSFAASKANLFENESDPNVYAEKFLDKLVNALKRNDEQVIDRMIDQYFFFQHCKDSALLASKQSLIKNLKKMTKDGVQLVYKKGSATQPSGYGKSINFNVRSFYAGKFHEKDRIFTVSRRTHKLTKGILEGCNPK
;
A
#
# COMPACT_ATOMS: atom_id res chain seq x y z
N MET A 1 9.77 78.69 -21.01
CA MET A 1 8.73 79.36 -20.20
C MET A 1 7.75 78.29 -19.75
N SER A 2 7.86 77.89 -18.50
CA SER A 2 7.10 76.79 -17.90
C SER A 2 5.86 77.34 -17.22
N VAL A 3 4.70 76.73 -17.47
CA VAL A 3 3.47 76.98 -16.72
C VAL A 3 3.20 75.77 -15.84
N ILE A 4 3.26 76.00 -14.53
CA ILE A 4 2.88 75.06 -13.47
C ILE A 4 1.44 75.40 -13.09
N SER A 5 0.54 74.43 -13.12
CA SER A 5 -0.84 74.50 -12.59
C SER A 5 -1.27 73.07 -12.24
N MET A 6 -1.08 72.59 -11.01
CA MET A 6 -1.90 72.84 -9.82
C MET A 6 -3.27 72.15 -9.91
N TRP A 7 -3.30 70.82 -9.80
CA TRP A 7 -4.52 70.07 -9.53
C TRP A 7 -4.31 69.06 -8.39
N SER A 8 -4.94 69.41 -7.27
CA SER A 8 -5.75 68.51 -6.48
C SER A 8 -5.05 67.39 -5.70
N SER A 9 -4.49 67.81 -4.56
CA SER A 9 -4.40 67.06 -3.32
C SER A 9 -5.75 66.46 -2.92
N SER A 10 -6.03 65.19 -3.27
CA SER A 10 -7.15 64.42 -2.67
C SER A 10 -7.08 62.92 -2.95
N LEU A 11 -5.94 62.29 -2.69
CA LEU A 11 -5.82 60.82 -2.78
C LEU A 11 -4.94 60.19 -1.69
N LEU A 12 -4.62 60.93 -0.63
CA LEU A 12 -3.75 60.47 0.46
C LEU A 12 -4.47 60.23 1.80
N PHE A 13 -5.80 60.29 1.85
CA PHE A 13 -6.57 60.06 3.08
C PHE A 13 -7.38 58.75 3.14
N TYR A 14 -7.35 57.91 2.10
CA TYR A 14 -8.10 56.64 2.09
C TYR A 14 -7.29 55.39 2.49
N LEU A 15 -6.00 55.52 2.83
CA LEU A 15 -5.12 54.38 3.12
C LEU A 15 -4.97 54.02 4.61
N LEU A 16 -5.81 54.54 5.52
CA LEU A 16 -5.67 54.30 6.97
C LEU A 16 -6.94 53.84 7.72
N ILE A 17 -8.03 53.44 7.04
CA ILE A 17 -9.28 53.01 7.73
C ILE A 17 -9.73 51.59 7.36
N LEU A 18 -8.81 50.72 6.93
CA LEU A 18 -9.04 49.27 6.95
C LEU A 18 -7.83 48.62 7.58
N GLY A 19 -7.77 48.73 8.91
CA GLY A 19 -6.84 47.95 9.73
C GLY A 19 -7.01 46.46 9.46
N PRO A 20 -5.96 45.65 9.66
CA PRO A 20 -6.11 44.21 9.63
C PRO A 20 -7.10 43.84 10.74
N MET A 21 -8.29 43.39 10.36
CA MET A 21 -9.04 42.51 11.24
C MET A 21 -8.17 41.27 11.41
N PHE A 22 -7.39 41.29 12.48
CA PHE A 22 -6.76 40.14 13.07
C PHE A 22 -7.92 39.23 13.48
N VAL A 23 -8.40 38.44 12.52
CA VAL A 23 -9.24 37.28 12.81
C VAL A 23 -8.35 36.39 13.65
N GLN A 24 -8.58 36.48 14.95
CA GLN A 24 -8.20 35.44 15.89
C GLN A 24 -8.88 34.17 15.37
N GLN A 25 -8.14 33.40 14.58
CA GLN A 25 -8.55 32.09 14.10
C GLN A 25 -8.56 31.21 15.35
N SER A 26 -9.69 31.26 16.05
CA SER A 26 -10.08 30.33 17.08
C SER A 26 -9.77 28.93 16.57
N SER A 27 -8.85 28.26 17.27
CA SER A 27 -8.72 26.82 17.41
C SER A 27 -9.79 26.08 16.59
N ALA A 28 -9.47 25.81 15.31
CA ALA A 28 -10.14 24.76 14.58
C ALA A 28 -9.56 23.43 15.09
N GLU A 29 -9.90 23.12 16.34
CA GLU A 29 -10.10 21.76 16.80
C GLU A 29 -11.00 21.08 15.76
N GLY A 30 -10.41 20.21 14.94
CA GLY A 30 -11.16 19.45 13.94
C GLY A 30 -10.77 19.64 12.49
N ALA A 31 -9.59 20.16 12.17
CA ALA A 31 -8.96 19.76 10.91
C ALA A 31 -8.60 18.25 11.03
N PRO A 32 -9.20 17.32 10.25
CA PRO A 32 -8.67 15.97 10.20
C PRO A 32 -7.27 16.08 9.61
N SER A 33 -6.28 15.97 10.48
CA SER A 33 -4.90 15.77 10.12
C SER A 33 -4.83 14.54 9.23
N PHE A 34 -4.76 14.76 7.91
CA PHE A 34 -4.38 13.73 6.95
C PHE A 34 -2.91 13.30 7.12
N ALA A 35 -2.22 13.77 8.18
CA ALA A 35 -0.93 13.27 8.64
C ALA A 35 -1.03 12.07 9.60
N ALA A 36 -2.22 11.45 9.73
CA ALA A 36 -2.44 10.23 10.52
C ALA A 36 -3.00 9.05 9.70
N SER A 37 -2.85 9.00 8.37
CA SER A 37 -3.10 7.76 7.60
C SER A 37 -1.96 6.73 7.72
N LYS A 38 -1.22 6.81 8.83
CA LYS A 38 -0.32 5.77 9.34
C LYS A 38 -1.05 4.91 10.39
N ALA A 39 -2.38 4.91 10.37
CA ALA A 39 -3.21 4.02 11.18
C ALA A 39 -2.91 2.56 10.79
N ASN A 40 -2.01 1.92 11.54
CA ASN A 40 -2.22 0.61 12.16
C ASN A 40 -2.96 -0.40 11.28
N LEU A 41 -2.42 -0.65 10.09
CA LEU A 41 -3.08 -1.50 9.09
C LEU A 41 -3.34 -2.93 9.59
N PHE A 42 -2.58 -3.39 10.59
CA PHE A 42 -2.69 -4.73 11.15
C PHE A 42 -2.30 -4.81 12.63
N GLU A 43 -2.25 -3.66 13.34
CA GLU A 43 -1.49 -3.53 14.60
C GLU A 43 -2.09 -4.32 15.78
N ASN A 44 -3.30 -4.89 15.64
CA ASN A 44 -3.99 -5.66 16.69
C ASN A 44 -4.35 -7.10 16.31
N GLU A 45 -3.84 -7.63 15.20
CA GLU A 45 -4.22 -8.98 14.78
C GLU A 45 -3.23 -10.01 15.30
N SER A 46 -3.56 -10.60 16.46
CA SER A 46 -2.84 -11.73 17.03
C SER A 46 -3.00 -12.99 16.18
N ASP A 47 -4.16 -13.17 15.54
CA ASP A 47 -4.46 -14.33 14.70
C ASP A 47 -3.77 -14.20 13.32
N PRO A 48 -2.85 -15.12 12.98
CA PRO A 48 -2.16 -15.10 11.69
C PRO A 48 -3.09 -15.32 10.49
N ASN A 49 -4.23 -16.01 10.67
CA ASN A 49 -5.18 -16.26 9.59
C ASN A 49 -5.93 -14.99 9.22
N VAL A 50 -6.44 -14.27 10.22
CA VAL A 50 -7.13 -12.99 10.02
C VAL A 50 -6.18 -11.98 9.35
N TYR A 51 -4.94 -11.91 9.84
CA TYR A 51 -3.90 -11.08 9.25
C TYR A 51 -3.65 -11.43 7.78
N ALA A 52 -3.44 -12.70 7.47
CA ALA A 52 -3.15 -13.15 6.10
C ALA A 52 -4.33 -12.86 5.15
N GLU A 53 -5.56 -13.07 5.62
CA GLU A 53 -6.78 -12.78 4.88
C GLU A 53 -6.90 -11.29 4.55
N LYS A 54 -6.80 -10.41 5.55
CA LYS A 54 -6.86 -8.95 5.35
C LYS A 54 -5.71 -8.44 4.49
N PHE A 55 -4.52 -9.02 4.66
CA PHE A 55 -3.37 -8.65 3.87
C PHE A 55 -3.60 -8.97 2.39
N LEU A 56 -4.05 -10.18 2.08
CA LEU A 56 -4.31 -10.58 0.69
C LEU A 56 -5.46 -9.77 0.09
N ASP A 57 -6.55 -9.58 0.84
CA ASP A 57 -7.71 -8.83 0.35
C ASP A 57 -7.34 -7.38 0.01
N LYS A 58 -6.54 -6.73 0.86
CA LYS A 58 -6.01 -5.39 0.56
C LYS A 58 -5.16 -5.37 -0.71
N LEU A 59 -4.28 -6.36 -0.90
CA LEU A 59 -3.45 -6.45 -2.10
C LEU A 59 -4.30 -6.66 -3.37
N VAL A 60 -5.27 -7.57 -3.31
CA VAL A 60 -6.20 -7.85 -4.42
C VAL A 60 -7.01 -6.60 -4.76
N ASN A 61 -7.52 -5.88 -3.77
CA ASN A 61 -8.26 -4.64 -3.99
C ASN A 61 -7.38 -3.54 -4.60
N ALA A 62 -6.11 -3.44 -4.18
CA ALA A 62 -5.16 -2.51 -4.80
C ALA A 62 -4.84 -2.89 -6.26
N LEU A 63 -4.70 -4.18 -6.57
CA LEU A 63 -4.51 -4.69 -7.93
C LEU A 63 -5.72 -4.38 -8.83
N LYS A 64 -6.95 -4.61 -8.34
CA LYS A 64 -8.18 -4.30 -9.06
C LYS A 64 -8.32 -2.81 -9.37
N ARG A 65 -7.96 -1.94 -8.42
CA ARG A 65 -7.97 -0.48 -8.60
C ARG A 65 -6.76 0.07 -9.36
N ASN A 66 -5.80 -0.79 -9.72
CA ASN A 66 -4.50 -0.40 -10.28
C ASN A 66 -3.78 0.68 -9.43
N ASP A 67 -3.89 0.57 -8.10
CA ASP A 67 -3.28 1.51 -7.15
C ASP A 67 -1.80 1.18 -6.94
N GLU A 68 -0.95 1.75 -7.79
CA GLU A 68 0.49 1.44 -7.83
C GLU A 68 1.19 1.76 -6.51
N GLN A 69 0.78 2.84 -5.83
CA GLN A 69 1.41 3.25 -4.59
C GLN A 69 1.12 2.28 -3.44
N VAL A 70 -0.09 1.72 -3.38
CA VAL A 70 -0.43 0.72 -2.37
C VAL A 70 0.24 -0.61 -2.68
N ILE A 71 0.23 -1.05 -3.95
CA ILE A 71 0.90 -2.27 -4.39
C ILE A 71 2.40 -2.20 -4.06
N ASP A 72 3.06 -1.09 -4.40
CA ASP A 72 4.49 -0.89 -4.17
C ASP A 72 4.84 -0.91 -2.67
N ARG A 73 3.97 -0.34 -1.82
CA ARG A 73 4.14 -0.35 -0.36
C ARG A 73 3.93 -1.72 0.28
N MET A 74 3.17 -2.61 -0.35
CA MET A 74 2.85 -3.94 0.19
C MET A 74 3.85 -5.03 -0.19
N ILE A 75 4.76 -4.76 -1.13
CA ILE A 75 5.76 -5.72 -1.60
C ILE A 75 7.15 -5.18 -1.25
N ASP A 76 7.95 -5.99 -0.58
CA ASP A 76 9.30 -5.60 -0.20
C ASP A 76 10.19 -5.39 -1.43
N GLN A 77 11.13 -4.45 -1.35
CA GLN A 77 12.08 -4.21 -2.44
C GLN A 77 13.00 -5.41 -2.69
N TYR A 78 13.27 -6.17 -1.63
CA TYR A 78 14.06 -7.40 -1.67
C TYR A 78 13.17 -8.65 -1.78
N PHE A 79 11.92 -8.50 -2.21
CA PHE A 79 11.07 -9.65 -2.46
C PHE A 79 11.74 -10.60 -3.46
N PHE A 80 11.69 -11.90 -3.14
CA PHE A 80 12.16 -12.95 -4.03
C PHE A 80 11.19 -14.15 -4.03
N PHE A 81 11.08 -14.81 -5.18
CA PHE A 81 10.53 -16.16 -5.23
C PHE A 81 11.64 -17.17 -4.98
N GLN A 82 11.45 -18.05 -3.99
CA GLN A 82 12.28 -19.22 -3.84
C GLN A 82 11.84 -20.26 -4.87
N HIS A 83 12.70 -20.51 -5.86
CA HIS A 83 12.53 -21.56 -6.85
C HIS A 83 13.32 -22.82 -6.48
N CYS A 84 13.00 -23.90 -7.18
CA CYS A 84 13.65 -25.21 -7.07
C CYS A 84 15.12 -25.14 -7.56
N LYS A 85 15.97 -25.93 -6.90
CA LYS A 85 17.44 -26.15 -6.94
C LYS A 85 18.33 -25.61 -8.09
N ASP A 86 17.83 -25.36 -9.30
CA ASP A 86 18.67 -25.07 -10.49
C ASP A 86 18.30 -23.80 -11.26
N SER A 87 17.45 -22.92 -10.71
CA SER A 87 17.12 -21.66 -11.39
C SER A 87 17.21 -20.48 -10.43
N ALA A 88 18.34 -19.78 -10.48
CA ALA A 88 18.60 -18.52 -9.79
C ALA A 88 17.83 -17.34 -10.41
N LEU A 89 16.57 -17.56 -10.80
CA LEU A 89 15.70 -16.49 -11.28
C LEU A 89 15.01 -15.87 -10.06
N LEU A 90 15.70 -14.90 -9.45
CA LEU A 90 15.07 -13.95 -8.54
C LEU A 90 14.01 -13.18 -9.34
N ALA A 91 12.76 -13.64 -9.29
CA ALA A 91 11.65 -12.86 -9.81
C ALA A 91 11.56 -11.58 -8.98
N SER A 92 12.01 -10.47 -9.57
CA SER A 92 12.05 -9.17 -8.91
C SER A 92 10.65 -8.70 -8.49
N LYS A 93 10.59 -7.77 -7.54
CA LYS A 93 9.35 -7.04 -7.18
C LYS A 93 8.56 -6.60 -8.40
N GLN A 94 9.24 -6.03 -9.41
CA GLN A 94 8.60 -5.55 -10.63
C GLN A 94 8.02 -6.68 -11.48
N SER A 95 8.73 -7.81 -11.60
CA SER A 95 8.22 -8.99 -12.29
C SER A 95 6.97 -9.55 -11.59
N LEU A 96 6.99 -9.65 -10.26
CA LEU A 96 5.81 -10.04 -9.48
C LEU A 96 4.64 -9.09 -9.74
N ILE A 97 4.83 -7.78 -9.59
CA ILE A 97 3.76 -6.78 -9.78
C ILE A 97 3.16 -6.89 -11.18
N LYS A 98 4.01 -6.96 -12.21
CA LYS A 98 3.58 -7.11 -13.60
C LYS A 98 2.73 -8.37 -13.79
N ASN A 99 3.17 -9.50 -13.22
CA ASN A 99 2.44 -10.76 -13.29
C ASN A 99 1.10 -10.69 -12.55
N LEU A 100 1.06 -10.15 -11.34
CA LEU A 100 -0.19 -10.00 -10.56
C LEU A 100 -1.19 -9.10 -11.27
N LYS A 101 -0.73 -7.98 -11.86
CA LYS A 101 -1.57 -7.09 -12.67
C LYS A 101 -2.12 -7.81 -13.90
N LYS A 102 -1.28 -8.56 -14.61
CA LYS A 102 -1.71 -9.35 -15.77
C LYS A 102 -2.77 -10.37 -15.38
N MET A 103 -2.51 -11.18 -14.34
CA MET A 103 -3.47 -12.17 -13.82
C MET A 103 -4.81 -11.52 -13.46
N THR A 104 -4.79 -10.37 -12.78
CA THR A 104 -6.02 -9.66 -12.39
C THR A 104 -6.80 -9.16 -13.62
N LYS A 105 -6.11 -8.65 -14.65
CA LYS A 105 -6.72 -8.23 -15.92
C LYS A 105 -7.33 -9.41 -16.70
N ASP A 106 -6.67 -10.56 -16.64
CA ASP A 106 -7.13 -11.80 -17.25
C ASP A 106 -8.30 -12.44 -16.45
N GLY A 107 -8.82 -11.77 -15.41
CA GLY A 107 -9.95 -12.25 -14.61
C GLY A 107 -9.58 -13.32 -13.57
N VAL A 108 -8.28 -13.56 -13.34
CA VAL A 108 -7.80 -14.49 -12.32
C VAL A 108 -7.93 -13.83 -10.95
N GLN A 109 -8.61 -14.52 -10.02
CA GLN A 109 -8.76 -14.10 -8.64
C GLN A 109 -7.74 -14.80 -7.76
N LEU A 110 -7.07 -14.06 -6.89
CA LEU A 110 -6.20 -14.63 -5.86
C LEU A 110 -7.03 -14.85 -4.60
N VAL A 111 -7.07 -16.10 -4.12
CA VAL A 111 -7.92 -16.51 -3.01
C VAL A 111 -7.06 -17.08 -1.90
N TYR A 112 -7.23 -16.54 -0.69
CA TYR A 112 -6.57 -17.06 0.50
C TYR A 112 -7.14 -18.44 0.85
N LYS A 113 -6.25 -19.41 1.12
CA LYS A 113 -6.65 -20.71 1.66
C LYS A 113 -6.84 -20.57 3.18
N LYS A 114 -8.09 -20.43 3.60
CA LYS A 114 -8.45 -20.28 5.02
C LYS A 114 -7.80 -21.36 5.89
N GLY A 115 -7.23 -20.95 7.02
CA GLY A 115 -6.55 -21.86 7.96
C GLY A 115 -5.13 -22.24 7.57
N SER A 116 -4.62 -21.75 6.43
CA SER A 116 -3.24 -22.05 5.99
C SER A 116 -2.18 -21.14 6.60
N ALA A 117 -2.58 -20.14 7.40
CA ALA A 117 -1.60 -19.21 7.93
C ALA A 117 -0.80 -19.87 9.05
N THR A 118 0.52 -19.91 8.88
CA THR A 118 1.46 -20.50 9.84
C THR A 118 2.52 -19.48 10.19
N GLN A 119 2.94 -19.48 11.45
CA GLN A 119 4.09 -18.69 11.89
C GLN A 119 5.32 -19.60 11.85
N PRO A 120 6.31 -19.36 10.96
CA PRO A 120 7.55 -20.11 10.99
C PRO A 120 8.25 -19.93 12.35
N SER A 121 8.96 -20.95 12.81
CA SER A 121 9.69 -20.96 14.08
C SER A 121 10.70 -19.81 14.12
N GLY A 122 10.30 -18.68 14.70
CA GLY A 122 11.05 -17.42 14.66
C GLY A 122 10.22 -16.24 15.16
N TYR A 123 10.08 -16.10 16.49
CA TYR A 123 9.57 -14.91 17.19
C TYR A 123 8.32 -14.23 16.61
N GLY A 124 7.43 -14.95 15.91
CA GLY A 124 6.17 -14.42 15.36
C GLY A 124 6.34 -13.24 14.40
N LYS A 125 7.51 -13.05 13.79
CA LYS A 125 7.82 -11.85 12.96
C LYS A 125 7.27 -11.94 11.55
N SER A 126 6.93 -13.14 11.09
CA SER A 126 6.41 -13.40 9.77
C SER A 126 5.26 -14.40 9.81
N ILE A 127 4.44 -14.36 8.77
CA ILE A 127 3.34 -15.29 8.55
C ILE A 127 3.52 -15.88 7.14
N ASN A 128 3.51 -17.20 7.05
CA ASN A 128 3.38 -17.92 5.80
C ASN A 128 1.90 -18.22 5.55
N PHE A 129 1.42 -18.06 4.33
CA PHE A 129 0.03 -18.37 3.99
C PHE A 129 -0.10 -18.82 2.55
N ASN A 130 -1.07 -19.70 2.28
CA ASN A 130 -1.30 -20.24 0.95
C ASN A 130 -2.30 -19.38 0.17
N VAL A 131 -1.96 -19.12 -1.08
CA VAL A 131 -2.79 -18.41 -2.05
C VAL A 131 -3.04 -19.33 -3.23
N ARG A 132 -4.31 -19.41 -3.64
CA ARG A 132 -4.77 -20.15 -4.81
C ARG A 132 -5.23 -19.19 -5.89
N SER A 133 -5.09 -19.56 -7.15
CA SER A 133 -5.71 -18.82 -8.26
C SER A 133 -7.08 -19.43 -8.59
N PHE A 134 -8.06 -18.58 -8.85
CA PHE A 134 -9.41 -18.98 -9.26
C PHE A 134 -9.75 -18.28 -10.57
N TYR A 135 -10.11 -19.06 -11.58
CA TYR A 135 -10.40 -18.57 -12.92
C TYR A 135 -11.41 -19.51 -13.61
N ALA A 136 -12.28 -18.98 -14.45
CA ALA A 136 -13.28 -19.77 -15.20
C ALA A 136 -14.09 -20.77 -14.32
N GLY A 137 -14.43 -20.38 -13.09
CA GLY A 137 -15.22 -21.20 -12.18
C GLY A 137 -14.46 -22.33 -11.47
N LYS A 138 -13.13 -22.40 -11.62
CA LYS A 138 -12.30 -23.46 -11.03
C LYS A 138 -11.09 -22.88 -10.31
N PHE A 139 -10.63 -23.59 -9.29
CA PHE A 139 -9.31 -23.33 -8.72
C PHE A 139 -8.26 -23.92 -9.65
N HIS A 140 -7.30 -23.08 -10.03
CA HIS A 140 -6.19 -23.45 -10.88
C HIS A 140 -4.90 -23.39 -10.05
N GLU A 141 -3.87 -24.08 -10.55
CA GLU A 141 -2.50 -24.03 -10.04
C GLU A 141 -2.22 -24.79 -8.73
N LYS A 142 -0.92 -25.03 -8.48
CA LYS A 142 -0.38 -25.46 -7.18
C LYS A 142 -0.44 -24.29 -6.20
N ASP A 143 -0.64 -24.56 -4.91
CA ASP A 143 -0.69 -23.50 -3.89
C ASP A 143 0.60 -22.67 -3.97
N ARG A 144 0.47 -21.35 -3.88
CA ARG A 144 1.62 -20.46 -3.70
C ARG A 144 1.70 -20.09 -2.23
N ILE A 145 2.84 -20.36 -1.60
CA ILE A 145 3.06 -19.96 -0.22
C ILE A 145 3.72 -18.59 -0.24
N PHE A 146 3.06 -17.60 0.33
CA PHE A 146 3.63 -16.27 0.52
C PHE A 146 4.05 -16.07 1.96
N THR A 147 5.15 -15.35 2.16
CA THR A 147 5.58 -14.88 3.47
C THR A 147 5.37 -13.38 3.55
N VAL A 148 4.66 -12.94 4.59
CA VAL A 148 4.51 -11.53 4.95
C VAL A 148 5.25 -11.26 6.26
N SER A 149 5.99 -10.17 6.31
CA SER A 149 6.59 -9.65 7.54
C SER A 149 5.53 -8.86 8.32
N ARG A 150 5.27 -9.23 9.57
CA ARG A 150 4.36 -8.49 10.46
C ARG A 150 4.95 -7.16 10.92
N ARG A 151 6.28 -7.01 10.85
CA ARG A 151 6.97 -5.76 11.22
C ARG A 151 6.86 -4.68 10.16
N THR A 152 6.99 -5.09 8.90
CA THR A 152 7.01 -4.15 7.77
C THR A 152 5.67 -4.13 7.03
N HIS A 153 4.79 -5.10 7.29
CA HIS A 153 3.55 -5.34 6.55
C HIS A 153 3.79 -5.48 5.05
N LYS A 154 4.85 -6.20 4.67
CA LYS A 154 5.25 -6.43 3.28
C LYS A 154 5.41 -7.90 2.96
N LEU A 155 5.06 -8.26 1.72
CA LEU A 155 5.45 -9.53 1.12
C LEU A 155 6.96 -9.56 0.98
N THR A 156 7.61 -10.53 1.61
CA THR A 156 9.06 -10.68 1.57
C THR A 156 9.49 -11.85 0.72
N LYS A 157 8.63 -12.87 0.58
CA LYS A 157 8.98 -14.11 -0.11
C LYS A 157 7.75 -14.79 -0.72
N GLY A 158 7.95 -15.48 -1.84
CA GLY A 158 6.99 -16.44 -2.40
C GLY A 158 7.65 -17.80 -2.63
N ILE A 159 6.87 -18.87 -2.54
CA ILE A 159 7.28 -20.26 -2.83
C ILE A 159 6.20 -20.90 -3.68
N LEU A 160 6.60 -21.60 -4.74
CA LEU A 160 5.69 -22.44 -5.51
C LEU A 160 5.64 -23.84 -4.87
N GLU A 161 4.44 -24.34 -4.56
CA GLU A 161 4.27 -25.69 -4.03
C GLU A 161 4.85 -26.73 -5.01
N GLY A 162 5.55 -27.72 -4.45
CA GLY A 162 6.34 -28.70 -5.20
C GLY A 162 7.82 -28.35 -5.38
N CYS A 163 8.29 -27.20 -4.89
CA CYS A 163 9.72 -26.96 -4.73
C CYS A 163 10.26 -27.55 -3.43
N ASN A 164 11.05 -28.62 -3.57
CA ASN A 164 11.69 -29.29 -2.45
C ASN A 164 13.16 -28.82 -2.33
N PRO A 165 13.51 -28.02 -1.32
CA PRO A 165 14.90 -27.71 -1.03
C PRO A 165 15.54 -28.95 -0.37
N LYS A 166 16.10 -29.85 -1.18
CA LYS A 166 17.06 -30.84 -0.68
C LYS A 166 18.44 -30.23 -0.64
#